data_AF-A0A259YC54-F1
#
_entry.id   AF-A0A259YC54-F1
#
_cell.length_a   1.000
_cell.length_b   1.000
_cell.length_c   1.000
_cell.angle_alpha   90.00
_cell.angle_beta   90.00
_cell.angle_gamma   90.00
#
_symmetry.space_group_name_H-M   'P 1'
#
loop_
_entity.id
_entity.type
_entity.pdbx_description
1 polymer ?
#
loop_
_entity_poly.entity_id
_entity_poly.type
_entity_poly.pdbx_seq_one_letter_code
_entity_poly.pdbx_strand_id
1 'polypeptide(L)'
;MASLALTTGVKRVVSAASLAMAVVVTLEMAFGYGATTPIPSIVQWTCMIAAYIMGAFWWFGPWPTLRQAFAFVVIADIAIFGATITADFEPEVTLGKCTFLIPLGMLAGFLFDKWRLAAHIALCVLATSIVAVYIVVDRGVDTFVAVVLWAPIVVTLTGFVLILQMTSQSMRLEFE
;
A
#
# COMPACT_ATOMS: atom_id res chain seq x y z
N MET A 1 7.21 -23.77 -13.43
CA MET A 1 7.17 -23.78 -11.95
C MET A 1 7.99 -22.61 -11.45
N ALA A 2 7.44 -21.70 -10.63
CA ALA A 2 8.23 -20.61 -10.07
C ALA A 2 9.30 -21.17 -9.12
N SER A 3 10.52 -20.64 -9.16
CA SER A 3 11.60 -21.06 -8.28
C SER A 3 11.20 -20.89 -6.81
N LEU A 4 11.50 -21.89 -5.96
CA LEU A 4 11.29 -21.84 -4.52
C LEU A 4 11.96 -20.59 -3.88
N ALA A 5 13.10 -20.18 -4.43
CA ALA A 5 13.81 -18.98 -4.00
C ALA A 5 13.01 -17.71 -4.32
N LEU A 6 12.39 -17.63 -5.50
CA LEU A 6 11.54 -16.51 -5.91
C LEU A 6 10.29 -16.41 -5.03
N THR A 7 9.58 -17.54 -4.82
CA THR A 7 8.38 -17.54 -3.97
C THR A 7 8.71 -17.17 -2.52
N THR A 8 9.86 -17.62 -2.02
CA THR A 8 10.31 -17.26 -0.67
C THR A 8 10.65 -15.78 -0.59
N GLY A 9 11.39 -15.25 -1.57
CA GLY A 9 11.73 -13.83 -1.64
C GLY A 9 10.48 -12.94 -1.64
N VAL A 10 9.52 -13.22 -2.52
CA VAL A 10 8.25 -12.47 -2.59
C VAL A 10 7.51 -12.51 -1.26
N LYS A 11 7.37 -13.69 -0.65
CA LYS A 11 6.72 -13.82 0.67
C LYS A 11 7.36 -12.95 1.74
N ARG A 12 8.70 -12.94 1.79
CA ARG A 12 9.46 -12.14 2.77
C ARG A 12 9.28 -10.64 2.54
N VAL A 13 9.35 -10.17 1.29
CA VAL A 13 9.17 -8.75 0.96
C VAL A 13 7.76 -8.27 1.29
N VAL A 14 6.73 -8.99 0.85
CA VAL A 14 5.32 -8.61 1.10
C VAL A 14 4.98 -8.64 2.59
N SER A 15 5.47 -9.65 3.30
CA SER A 15 5.30 -9.74 4.74
C SER A 15 6.02 -8.61 5.47
N ALA A 16 7.28 -8.33 5.11
CA ALA A 16 8.04 -7.22 5.71
C ALA A 16 7.36 -5.87 5.47
N ALA A 17 6.83 -5.63 4.27
CA ALA A 17 6.07 -4.43 3.97
C ALA A 17 4.81 -4.32 4.86
N SER A 18 4.02 -5.40 4.96
CA SER A 18 2.81 -5.43 5.78
C SER A 18 3.11 -5.23 7.27
N LEU A 19 4.17 -5.87 7.78
CA LEU A 19 4.59 -5.74 9.17
C LEU A 19 5.17 -4.37 9.46
N ALA A 20 5.92 -3.77 8.53
CA ALA A 20 6.43 -2.41 8.67
C ALA A 20 5.29 -1.41 8.84
N MET A 21 4.21 -1.57 8.07
CA MET A 21 3.00 -0.76 8.25
C MET A 21 2.36 -0.94 9.62
N ALA A 22 2.21 -2.18 10.07
CA ALA A 22 1.64 -2.48 11.38
C ALA A 22 2.48 -1.86 12.51
N VAL A 23 3.80 -1.91 12.39
CA VAL A 23 4.75 -1.28 13.32
C VAL A 23 4.59 0.24 13.29
N VAL A 24 4.49 0.86 12.11
CA VAL A 24 4.27 2.30 11.99
C VAL A 24 2.99 2.72 12.72
N VAL A 25 1.88 2.02 12.50
CA VAL A 25 0.62 2.32 13.21
C VAL A 25 0.75 2.08 14.72
N THR A 26 1.46 1.03 15.15
CA THR A 26 1.71 0.80 16.58
C THR A 26 2.47 1.97 17.20
N LEU A 27 3.50 2.48 16.52
CA LEU A 27 4.30 3.61 16.96
C LEU A 27 3.48 4.91 16.96
N GLU A 28 2.62 5.13 15.96
CA GLU A 28 1.69 6.27 15.94
C GLU A 28 0.89 6.34 17.25
N MET A 29 0.28 5.21 17.63
CA MET A 29 -0.53 5.13 18.84
C MET A 29 0.30 5.27 20.12
N ALA A 30 1.50 4.68 20.16
CA ALA A 30 2.37 4.73 21.33
C ALA A 30 2.96 6.13 21.58
N PHE A 31 3.21 6.91 20.52
CA PHE A 31 3.87 8.21 20.60
C PHE A 31 2.91 9.41 20.46
N GLY A 32 1.59 9.17 20.46
CA GLY A 32 0.59 10.24 20.48
C GLY A 32 0.21 10.82 19.11
N TYR A 33 0.62 10.17 18.01
CA TYR A 33 0.19 10.48 16.63
C TYR A 33 -1.01 9.63 16.17
N GLY A 34 -1.56 8.82 17.08
CA GLY A 34 -2.75 8.03 16.84
C GLY A 34 -4.03 8.87 16.84
N ALA A 35 -5.07 8.34 16.23
CA ALA A 35 -6.41 8.88 16.26
C ALA A 35 -6.90 9.09 17.71
N THR A 36 -7.46 10.28 17.97
CA THR A 36 -7.93 10.70 19.29
C THR A 36 -9.44 10.54 19.50
N THR A 37 -10.20 10.26 18.43
CA THR A 37 -11.66 10.09 18.50
C THR A 37 -12.09 8.64 18.22
N PRO A 38 -13.19 8.15 18.82
CA PRO A 38 -13.52 6.72 18.83
C PRO A 38 -13.55 6.04 17.47
N ILE A 39 -14.17 6.69 16.47
CA ILE A 39 -14.34 6.10 15.13
C ILE A 39 -12.99 5.98 14.40
N PRO A 40 -12.20 7.06 14.23
CA PRO A 40 -10.82 6.98 13.73
C PRO A 40 -9.92 6.00 14.49
N SER A 41 -10.05 5.91 15.82
CA SER A 41 -9.26 4.94 16.60
C SER A 41 -9.62 3.50 16.25
N ILE A 42 -10.92 3.18 16.09
CA ILE A 42 -11.37 1.83 15.66
C ILE A 42 -10.81 1.48 14.27
N VAL A 43 -10.85 2.43 13.34
CA VAL A 43 -10.30 2.26 11.99
C VAL A 43 -8.80 1.96 12.07
N GLN A 44 -8.04 2.77 12.81
CA GLN A 44 -6.60 2.60 12.93
C GLN A 44 -6.22 1.27 13.59
N TRP A 45 -6.90 0.88 14.68
CA TRP A 45 -6.72 -0.44 15.31
C TRP A 45 -7.01 -1.59 14.35
N THR A 46 -8.11 -1.50 13.59
CA THR A 46 -8.51 -2.54 12.64
C THR A 46 -7.47 -2.68 11.53
N CYS A 47 -6.98 -1.56 10.99
CA CYS A 47 -5.93 -1.55 9.97
C CYS A 47 -4.62 -2.18 10.48
N MET A 48 -4.22 -1.84 11.70
CA MET A 48 -3.03 -2.39 12.35
C MET A 48 -3.13 -3.91 12.55
N ILE A 49 -4.26 -4.38 13.12
CA ILE A 49 -4.50 -5.81 13.36
C ILE A 49 -4.53 -6.58 12.04
N ALA A 50 -5.21 -6.05 11.03
CA ALA A 50 -5.23 -6.64 9.69
C ALA A 50 -3.82 -6.76 9.11
N ALA A 51 -3.00 -5.71 9.21
CA ALA A 51 -1.63 -5.70 8.73
C ALA A 51 -0.74 -6.75 9.44
N TYR A 52 -0.87 -6.90 10.76
CA TYR A 52 -0.18 -7.97 11.50
C TYR A 52 -0.60 -9.37 11.05
N ILE A 53 -1.91 -9.61 10.93
CA ILE A 53 -2.45 -10.91 10.49
C ILE A 53 -1.97 -11.24 9.08
N MET A 54 -2.07 -10.29 8.15
CA MET A 54 -1.64 -10.49 6.77
C MET A 54 -0.12 -10.67 6.67
N GLY A 55 0.65 -9.88 7.42
CA GLY A 55 2.10 -10.03 7.51
C GLY A 55 2.51 -11.42 7.99
N ALA A 56 1.87 -11.92 9.04
CA ALA A 56 2.09 -13.28 9.54
C ALA A 56 1.65 -14.34 8.52
N PHE A 57 0.49 -14.17 7.86
CA PHE A 57 0.02 -15.08 6.81
C PHE A 57 1.02 -15.19 5.66
N TRP A 58 1.58 -14.07 5.19
CA TRP A 58 2.60 -14.10 4.14
C TRP A 58 3.93 -14.68 4.63
N TRP A 59 4.29 -14.52 5.90
CA TRP A 59 5.54 -15.06 6.43
C TRP A 59 5.50 -16.58 6.64
N PHE A 60 4.42 -17.07 7.26
CA PHE A 60 4.30 -18.44 7.74
C PHE A 60 3.33 -19.31 6.93
N GLY A 61 2.36 -18.70 6.25
CA GLY A 61 1.31 -19.41 5.52
C GLY A 61 1.77 -20.02 4.19
N PRO A 62 0.92 -20.82 3.52
CA PRO A 62 1.20 -21.34 2.19
C PRO A 62 1.27 -20.22 1.14
N TRP A 63 1.81 -20.52 -0.04
CA TRP A 63 1.74 -19.59 -1.17
C TRP A 63 0.27 -19.31 -1.52
N PRO A 64 -0.16 -18.04 -1.60
CA PRO A 64 -1.58 -17.73 -1.80
C PRO A 64 -2.03 -18.08 -3.21
N THR A 65 -3.30 -18.44 -3.32
CA THR A 65 -3.98 -18.45 -4.62
C THR A 65 -4.08 -17.02 -5.17
N LEU A 66 -4.28 -16.89 -6.48
CA LEU A 66 -4.43 -15.59 -7.15
C LEU A 66 -5.57 -14.74 -6.55
N ARG A 67 -6.66 -15.38 -6.12
CA ARG A 67 -7.79 -14.71 -5.45
C ARG A 67 -7.42 -14.20 -4.07
N GLN A 68 -6.67 -14.99 -3.28
CA GLN A 68 -6.19 -14.58 -1.96
C GLN A 68 -5.19 -13.43 -2.06
N ALA A 69 -4.27 -13.49 -3.02
CA ALA A 69 -3.32 -12.41 -3.28
C ALA A 69 -4.05 -11.11 -3.67
N PHE A 70 -5.07 -11.19 -4.53
CA PHE A 70 -5.85 -10.02 -4.91
C PHE A 70 -6.68 -9.45 -3.74
N ALA A 71 -7.34 -10.31 -2.96
CA ALA A 71 -8.05 -9.89 -1.77
C ALA A 71 -7.10 -9.21 -0.76
N PHE A 72 -5.91 -9.76 -0.57
CA PHE A 72 -4.86 -9.15 0.26
C PHE A 72 -4.51 -7.74 -0.23
N VAL A 73 -4.27 -7.53 -1.53
CA VAL A 73 -3.93 -6.20 -2.07
C VAL A 73 -5.07 -5.21 -1.82
N VAL A 74 -6.32 -5.58 -2.08
CA VAL A 74 -7.47 -4.69 -1.85
C VAL A 74 -7.64 -4.35 -0.37
N ILE A 75 -7.55 -5.34 0.53
CA ILE A 75 -7.65 -5.12 1.98
C ILE A 75 -6.50 -4.24 2.45
N ALA A 76 -5.29 -4.49 1.96
CA ALA A 76 -4.14 -3.70 2.31
C ALA A 76 -4.32 -2.25 1.83
N ASP A 77 -4.67 -1.99 0.56
CA ASP A 77 -4.92 -0.64 0.03
C ASP A 77 -5.92 0.15 0.91
N ILE A 78 -7.03 -0.49 1.30
CA ILE A 78 -8.02 0.10 2.19
C ILE A 78 -7.44 0.37 3.59
N ALA A 79 -6.68 -0.58 4.14
CA ALA A 79 -6.06 -0.43 5.46
C ALA A 79 -4.98 0.67 5.47
N ILE A 80 -4.18 0.80 4.40
CA ILE A 80 -3.21 1.89 4.24
C ILE A 80 -3.94 3.22 4.24
N PHE A 81 -4.97 3.35 3.41
CA PHE A 81 -5.74 4.58 3.30
C PHE A 81 -6.39 4.94 4.65
N GLY A 82 -7.07 3.98 5.27
CA GLY A 82 -7.72 4.14 6.57
C GLY A 82 -6.74 4.59 7.66
N ALA A 83 -5.64 3.87 7.85
CA ALA A 83 -4.62 4.24 8.84
C ALA A 83 -3.90 5.56 8.52
N THR A 84 -3.85 5.96 7.24
CA THR A 84 -3.23 7.22 6.83
C THR A 84 -4.12 8.40 7.17
N ILE A 85 -5.40 8.36 6.80
CA ILE A 85 -6.31 9.49 7.00
C ILE A 85 -6.71 9.69 8.48
N THR A 86 -6.60 8.65 9.30
CA THR A 86 -6.91 8.73 10.74
C THR A 86 -5.73 9.15 11.60
N ALA A 87 -4.50 9.09 11.08
CA ALA A 87 -3.32 9.44 11.86
C ALA A 87 -3.17 10.96 11.99
N ASP A 88 -2.68 11.38 13.15
CA ASP A 88 -2.48 12.78 13.50
C ASP A 88 -1.02 13.18 13.27
N PHE A 89 -0.59 13.12 12.01
CA PHE A 89 0.74 13.55 11.60
C PHE A 89 0.73 14.92 10.92
N GLU A 90 1.91 15.54 10.78
CA GLU A 90 2.05 16.66 9.86
C GLU A 90 1.65 16.28 8.43
N PRO A 91 1.02 17.18 7.65
CA PRO A 91 0.49 16.87 6.32
C PRO A 91 1.45 16.18 5.35
N GLU A 92 2.73 16.56 5.39
CA GLU A 92 3.78 15.98 4.55
C GLU A 92 4.00 14.49 4.87
N VAL A 93 3.98 14.15 6.16
CA VAL A 93 4.12 12.77 6.65
C VAL A 93 2.85 11.98 6.33
N THR A 94 1.67 12.59 6.49
CA THR A 94 0.38 11.97 6.13
C THR A 94 0.37 11.57 4.66
N LEU A 95 0.75 12.46 3.73
CA LEU A 95 0.80 12.11 2.32
C LEU A 95 1.95 11.15 2.01
N GLY A 96 3.10 11.30 2.66
CA GLY A 96 4.25 10.40 2.54
C GLY A 96 3.91 8.95 2.90
N LYS A 97 3.01 8.70 3.86
CA LYS A 97 2.55 7.34 4.22
C LYS A 97 1.85 6.62 3.07
N CYS A 98 1.30 7.32 2.08
CA CYS A 98 0.73 6.69 0.88
C CYS A 98 1.78 5.91 0.06
N THR A 99 3.08 6.15 0.27
CA THR A 99 4.16 5.38 -0.37
C THR A 99 4.15 3.88 0.00
N PHE A 100 3.53 3.50 1.12
CA PHE A 100 3.35 2.09 1.47
C PHE A 100 2.44 1.32 0.49
N LEU A 101 1.72 2.00 -0.41
CA LEU A 101 0.98 1.37 -1.51
C LEU A 101 1.93 0.81 -2.60
N ILE A 102 3.16 1.34 -2.72
CA ILE A 102 4.11 0.95 -3.78
C ILE A 102 4.53 -0.54 -3.67
N PRO A 103 4.94 -1.08 -2.51
CA PRO A 103 5.29 -2.50 -2.38
C PRO A 103 4.14 -3.45 -2.77
N LEU A 104 2.89 -3.06 -2.53
CA LEU A 104 1.71 -3.83 -2.96
C LEU A 104 1.55 -3.79 -4.49
N GLY A 105 1.83 -2.62 -5.08
CA GLY A 105 1.91 -2.46 -6.54
C GLY A 105 2.95 -3.36 -7.16
N MET A 106 4.13 -3.50 -6.55
CA MET A 106 5.15 -4.44 -7.03
C MET A 106 4.61 -5.88 -7.08
N LEU A 107 3.89 -6.34 -6.04
CA LEU A 107 3.24 -7.64 -6.05
C LEU A 107 2.20 -7.76 -7.18
N ALA A 108 1.37 -6.74 -7.36
CA ALA A 108 0.36 -6.68 -8.41
C ALA A 108 0.99 -6.75 -9.82
N GLY A 109 2.04 -5.96 -10.09
CA GLY A 109 2.74 -5.92 -11.38
C GLY A 109 3.51 -7.20 -11.73
N PHE A 110 3.76 -8.09 -10.77
CA PHE A 110 4.34 -9.40 -11.04
C PHE A 110 3.30 -10.51 -11.24
N LEU A 111 2.21 -10.47 -10.49
CA LEU A 111 1.28 -11.60 -10.37
C LEU A 111 -0.03 -11.42 -11.12
N PHE A 112 -0.46 -10.18 -11.37
CA PHE A 112 -1.81 -9.91 -11.82
C PHE A 112 -1.92 -9.70 -13.33
N ASP A 113 -3.12 -9.96 -13.84
CA ASP A 113 -3.52 -9.53 -15.17
C ASP A 113 -3.74 -8.01 -15.20
N LYS A 114 -3.85 -7.47 -16.42
CA LYS A 114 -4.01 -6.04 -16.67
C LYS A 114 -5.19 -5.39 -15.91
N TRP A 115 -6.27 -6.13 -15.66
CA TRP A 115 -7.47 -5.57 -15.02
C TRP A 115 -7.32 -5.47 -13.51
N ARG A 116 -6.78 -6.52 -12.88
CA ARG A 116 -6.47 -6.48 -11.44
C ARG A 116 -5.37 -5.46 -11.13
N LEU A 117 -4.38 -5.33 -12.00
CA LEU A 117 -3.38 -4.28 -11.87
C LEU A 117 -4.00 -2.88 -12.01
N ALA A 118 -4.84 -2.66 -13.02
CA ALA A 118 -5.54 -1.39 -13.20
C ALA A 118 -6.41 -1.03 -11.99
N ALA A 119 -7.07 -2.02 -11.37
CA ALA A 119 -7.87 -1.82 -10.17
C ALA A 119 -7.01 -1.34 -8.99
N HIS A 120 -5.87 -1.98 -8.73
CA HIS A 120 -4.93 -1.53 -7.69
C HIS A 120 -4.41 -0.12 -7.95
N ILE A 121 -3.98 0.18 -9.19
CA ILE A 121 -3.52 1.52 -9.57
C ILE A 121 -4.62 2.55 -9.33
N ALA A 122 -5.84 2.28 -9.78
CA ALA A 122 -6.97 3.19 -9.61
C ALA A 122 -7.27 3.44 -8.13
N LEU A 123 -7.27 2.40 -7.29
CA LEU A 123 -7.46 2.52 -5.84
C LEU A 123 -6.34 3.36 -5.19
N CYS A 124 -5.09 3.13 -5.56
CA CYS A 124 -3.94 3.84 -4.99
C CYS A 124 -3.93 5.32 -5.36
N VAL A 125 -4.18 5.63 -6.64
CA VAL A 125 -4.26 7.01 -7.12
C VAL A 125 -5.45 7.71 -6.44
N LEU A 126 -6.62 7.08 -6.40
CA LEU A 126 -7.79 7.64 -5.74
C LEU A 126 -7.51 7.92 -4.25
N ALA A 127 -7.00 6.94 -3.52
CA ALA A 127 -6.67 7.08 -2.10
C ALA A 127 -5.68 8.23 -1.85
N THR A 128 -4.60 8.27 -2.62
CA THR A 128 -3.55 9.29 -2.50
C THR A 128 -4.07 10.68 -2.86
N SER A 129 -4.91 10.78 -3.90
CA SER A 129 -5.58 12.03 -4.26
C SER A 129 -6.58 12.50 -3.20
N ILE A 130 -7.32 11.58 -2.56
CA ILE A 130 -8.20 11.93 -1.44
C ILE A 130 -7.39 12.47 -0.26
N VAL A 131 -6.26 11.85 0.08
CA VAL A 131 -5.37 12.35 1.13
C VAL A 131 -4.81 13.73 0.78
N ALA A 132 -4.42 13.95 -0.48
CA ALA A 132 -3.95 15.27 -0.94
C ALA A 132 -5.04 16.34 -0.83
N VAL A 133 -6.28 16.04 -1.22
CA VAL A 133 -7.42 16.96 -1.05
C VAL A 133 -7.70 17.21 0.43
N TYR A 134 -7.65 16.16 1.25
CA TYR A 134 -7.86 16.25 2.70
C TYR A 134 -6.86 17.22 3.35
N ILE A 135 -5.56 17.13 3.05
CA ILE A 135 -4.57 18.03 3.65
C ILE A 135 -4.71 19.49 3.20
N VAL A 136 -5.20 19.74 1.98
CA VAL A 136 -5.47 21.09 1.48
C VAL A 136 -6.70 21.69 2.17
N VAL A 137 -7.80 20.93 2.21
CA VAL A 137 -9.11 21.42 2.68
C VAL A 137 -9.16 21.51 4.20
N ASP A 138 -8.69 20.48 4.90
CA ASP A 138 -8.85 20.35 6.36
C ASP A 138 -7.64 20.90 7.12
N ARG A 139 -6.45 20.85 6.52
CA ARG A 139 -5.19 21.24 7.19
C ARG A 139 -4.52 22.48 6.59
N GLY A 140 -5.17 23.13 5.63
CA GLY A 140 -4.76 24.42 5.09
C GLY A 140 -3.43 24.41 4.32
N VAL A 141 -2.99 23.25 3.84
CA VAL A 141 -1.77 23.14 3.03
C VAL A 141 -1.98 23.86 1.69
N ASP A 142 -0.99 24.63 1.28
CA ASP A 142 -0.98 25.27 -0.03
C ASP A 142 -1.14 24.24 -1.16
N THR A 143 -1.98 24.56 -2.16
CA THR A 143 -2.30 23.62 -3.24
C THR A 143 -1.07 23.26 -4.06
N PHE A 144 -0.16 24.21 -4.30
CA PHE A 144 1.06 23.94 -5.04
C PHE A 144 1.98 23.00 -4.24
N VAL A 145 2.13 23.21 -2.93
CA VAL A 145 2.88 22.31 -2.05
C VAL A 145 2.28 20.90 -2.06
N ALA A 146 0.95 20.77 -1.93
CA ALA A 146 0.29 19.46 -1.98
C ALA A 146 0.52 18.74 -3.32
N VAL A 147 0.47 19.45 -4.44
CA VAL A 147 0.78 18.90 -5.78
C VAL A 147 2.23 18.46 -5.89
N VAL A 148 3.18 19.24 -5.36
CA VAL A 148 4.61 18.90 -5.36
C VAL A 148 4.89 17.60 -4.61
N LEU A 149 4.19 17.35 -3.51
CA LEU A 149 4.32 16.10 -2.74
C LEU A 149 3.55 14.94 -3.37
N TRP A 150 2.36 15.22 -3.93
CA TRP A 150 1.46 14.22 -4.52
C TRP A 150 1.99 13.63 -5.82
N ALA A 151 2.49 14.48 -6.73
CA ALA A 151 2.91 14.08 -8.07
C ALA A 151 3.96 12.96 -8.09
N PRO A 152 5.09 13.02 -7.34
CA PRO A 152 6.08 11.94 -7.36
C PRO A 152 5.51 10.62 -6.81
N ILE A 153 4.61 10.68 -5.81
CA ILE A 153 3.97 9.49 -5.26
C ILE A 153 3.10 8.84 -6.33
N VAL A 154 2.22 9.60 -7.00
CA VAL A 154 1.33 9.07 -8.04
C VAL A 154 2.09 8.55 -9.26
N VAL A 155 3.13 9.25 -9.70
CA VAL A 155 3.99 8.76 -10.79
C VAL A 155 4.66 7.44 -10.40
N THR A 156 5.08 7.28 -9.15
CA THR A 156 5.70 6.03 -8.68
C THR A 156 4.69 4.89 -8.57
N LEU A 157 3.49 5.16 -8.05
CA LEU A 157 2.40 4.19 -7.93
C LEU A 157 1.92 3.66 -9.29
N THR A 158 1.98 4.50 -10.32
CA THR A 158 1.54 4.16 -11.68
C THR A 158 2.71 3.64 -12.53
N GLY A 159 3.72 4.46 -12.75
CA GLY A 159 4.81 4.22 -13.68
C GLY A 159 5.67 3.02 -13.28
N PHE A 160 6.07 2.92 -12.01
CA PHE A 160 6.94 1.83 -11.58
C PHE A 160 6.26 0.47 -11.74
N VAL A 161 4.99 0.39 -11.37
CA VAL A 161 4.23 -0.85 -11.45
C VAL A 161 3.91 -1.25 -12.89
N LEU A 162 3.59 -0.27 -13.75
CA LEU A 162 3.40 -0.52 -15.18
C LEU A 162 4.68 -1.03 -15.86
N ILE A 163 5.83 -0.42 -15.55
CA ILE A 163 7.13 -0.88 -16.05
C ILE A 163 7.40 -2.30 -15.59
N LEU A 164 7.15 -2.62 -14.32
CA LEU A 164 7.30 -3.99 -13.80
C LEU A 164 6.40 -4.99 -14.53
N GLN A 165 5.14 -4.63 -14.79
CA GLN A 165 4.23 -5.48 -15.56
C GLN A 165 4.73 -5.67 -17.00
N MET A 166 5.11 -4.60 -17.70
CA MET A 166 5.58 -4.69 -19.08
C MET A 166 6.83 -5.54 -19.20
N THR A 167 7.81 -5.35 -18.30
CA THR A 167 9.04 -6.15 -18.25
C THR A 167 8.74 -7.61 -17.89
N SER A 168 7.83 -7.86 -16.94
CA SER A 168 7.49 -9.24 -16.56
C SER A 168 6.78 -9.99 -17.69
N GLN A 169 5.97 -9.30 -18.48
CA GLN A 169 5.31 -9.87 -19.67
C GLN A 169 6.29 -10.05 -20.84
N SER A 170 7.18 -9.08 -21.09
CA SER A 170 8.15 -9.17 -22.19
C SER A 170 9.11 -10.35 -22.00
N MET A 171 9.61 -10.57 -20.78
CA MET A 171 10.45 -11.73 -20.49
C MET A 171 9.71 -13.06 -20.71
N ARG A 172 8.40 -13.13 -20.44
CA ARG A 172 7.65 -14.37 -20.70
C ARG A 172 7.56 -14.68 -22.19
N LEU A 173 7.39 -13.65 -23.02
CA LEU A 173 7.31 -13.79 -24.48
C LEU A 173 8.67 -14.11 -25.13
N GLU A 174 9.78 -13.71 -24.53
CA GLU A 174 11.14 -14.00 -25.05
C GLU A 174 11.62 -15.44 -24.79
N PHE A 175 10.99 -16.14 -23.84
CA PHE A 175 11.35 -17.51 -23.44
C PHE A 175 10.26 -18.55 -23.73
N GLU A 176 9.21 -18.16 -24.46
CA GLU A 176 8.21 -19.05 -25.09
C GLU A 176 8.54 -19.24 -26.58
#